data_AF-A0A7J3TA47-F1
#
_entry.id   AF-A0A7J3TA47-F1
#
_cell.length_a   1.000
_cell.length_b   1.000
_cell.length_c   1.000
_cell.angle_alpha   90.00
_cell.angle_beta   90.00
_cell.angle_gamma   90.00
#
_symmetry.space_group_name_H-M   'P 1'
#
loop_
_entity.id
_entity.type
_entity.pdbx_description
1 polymer ?
#
loop_
_entity_poly.entity_id
_entity_poly.type
_entity_poly.pdbx_seq_one_letter_code
_entity_poly.pdbx_strand_id
1 'polypeptide(L)' 'MKKTSLIVLVSVLTLIPFVGLLIVPGYSKTSPEIGGLPFFYWYQILWLFLATILFGSAAVIWNRSEEGD' A
#
# COMPACT_ATOMS: atom_id res chain seq x y z
N MET A 1 2.88 -8.51 21.21
CA MET A 1 3.23 -9.40 20.08
C MET A 1 4.68 -9.81 20.23
N LYS A 2 5.11 -11.02 19.83
CA LYS A 2 6.55 -11.30 19.76
C LYS A 2 7.19 -10.36 18.73
N LYS A 3 8.38 -9.81 19.00
CA LYS A 3 9.07 -8.82 18.13
C LYS A 3 9.15 -9.27 16.67
N THR A 4 9.35 -10.58 16.43
CA THR A 4 9.32 -11.20 15.10
C THR A 4 7.98 -11.03 14.38
N SER A 5 6.85 -11.22 15.06
CA SER A 5 5.52 -11.07 14.45
C SER A 5 5.23 -9.62 14.05
N LEU A 6 5.80 -8.65 14.77
CA LEU A 6 5.64 -7.23 14.45
C LEU A 6 6.43 -6.86 13.19
N ILE A 7 7.68 -7.30 13.10
CA ILE A 7 8.51 -7.09 11.90
C ILE A 7 7.81 -7.66 10.68
N VAL A 8 7.29 -8.90 10.78
CA VAL A 8 6.55 -9.53 9.67
C VAL A 8 5.34 -8.68 9.27
N LEU A 9 4.54 -8.19 10.23
CA LEU A 9 3.38 -7.36 9.93
C LEU A 9 3.76 -6.06 9.21
N VAL A 10 4.78 -5.35 9.72
CA VAL A 10 5.26 -4.10 9.14
C VAL A 10 5.84 -4.33 7.74
N SER A 11 6.62 -5.39 7.54
CA SER A 11 7.14 -5.76 6.22
C SER A 11 6.04 -6.10 5.22
N VAL A 12 4.98 -6.79 5.66
CA VAL A 12 3.83 -7.10 4.77
C VAL A 12 3.11 -5.82 4.36
N LEU A 13 2.82 -4.93 5.32
CA LEU A 13 2.14 -3.65 5.04
C LEU A 13 2.89 -2.82 4.01
N THR A 14 4.23 -2.75 4.12
CA THR A 14 5.05 -1.95 3.22
C THR A 14 5.29 -2.61 1.86
N LEU A 15 5.19 -3.93 1.74
CA LEU A 15 5.35 -4.64 0.46
C LEU A 15 4.10 -4.60 -0.44
N ILE A 16 2.91 -4.48 0.14
CA ILE A 16 1.64 -4.48 -0.60
C ILE A 16 1.61 -3.46 -1.76
N PRO A 17 2.01 -2.18 -1.58
CA PRO A 17 2.03 -1.20 -2.66
C PRO A 17 2.93 -1.59 -3.83
N PHE A 18 4.10 -2.16 -3.54
CA PHE A 18 5.04 -2.59 -4.59
C PHE A 18 4.45 -3.73 -5.41
N VAL A 19 3.89 -4.75 -4.74
CA VAL A 19 3.27 -5.88 -5.44
C VAL A 19 2.08 -5.42 -6.27
N GLY A 20 1.22 -4.56 -5.72
CA GLY A 20 0.04 -4.05 -6.41
C GLY A 20 0.35 -3.22 -7.67
N LEU A 21 1.50 -2.54 -7.68
CA LEU A 21 1.99 -1.75 -8.82
C LEU A 21 2.91 -2.53 -9.76
N LEU A 22 3.50 -3.65 -9.34
CA LEU A 22 4.30 -4.50 -10.23
C LEU A 22 3.45 -5.35 -11.19
N ILE A 23 2.17 -5.54 -10.89
CA ILE A 23 1.23 -6.28 -11.76
C ILE A 23 0.74 -5.35 -12.88
N VAL A 24 1.68 -4.88 -13.71
CA VAL A 24 1.45 -3.91 -14.80
C VAL A 24 0.31 -4.32 -15.73
N PRO A 25 0.18 -5.60 -16.18
CA PRO A 25 -0.92 -6.01 -17.05
C PRO A 25 -2.31 -5.85 -16.40
N GLY A 26 -2.38 -5.81 -15.06
CA GLY A 26 -3.65 -5.66 -14.34
C GLY A 26 -4.29 -4.28 -14.53
N TYR A 27 -3.46 -3.23 -14.68
CA TYR A 27 -3.91 -1.84 -14.74
C TYR A 27 -3.45 -1.02 -15.94
N SER A 28 -2.59 -1.56 -16.80
CA SER A 28 -2.24 -0.94 -18.07
C SER A 28 -3.35 -1.11 -19.11
N LYS A 29 -4.49 -0.44 -18.87
CA LYS A 29 -5.65 -0.42 -19.77
C LYS A 29 -6.37 0.92 -19.67
N THR A 30 -7.20 1.21 -20.67
CA THR A 30 -8.01 2.43 -20.74
C THR A 30 -9.33 2.27 -19.98
N SER A 31 -10.04 1.17 -20.18
CA SER A 31 -11.32 0.92 -19.51
C SER A 31 -11.18 0.10 -18.21
N PRO A 32 -11.98 0.38 -17.17
CA PRO A 32 -13.02 1.41 -17.10
C PRO A 32 -12.47 2.82 -16.91
N GLU A 33 -13.14 3.80 -17.51
CA GLU A 33 -12.84 5.22 -17.37
C GLU A 33 -13.75 5.86 -16.33
N ILE A 34 -13.21 6.81 -15.56
CA ILE A 34 -13.99 7.60 -14.58
C ILE A 34 -13.95 9.05 -15.04
N GLY A 35 -15.08 9.57 -15.53
CA GLY A 35 -15.15 10.96 -16.00
C GLY A 35 -14.18 11.28 -17.14
N GLY A 36 -13.88 10.31 -18.01
CA GLY A 36 -12.89 10.43 -19.08
C GLY A 36 -11.43 10.21 -18.64
N LEU A 37 -11.18 9.85 -17.37
CA LEU A 37 -9.87 9.46 -16.87
C LEU A 37 -9.66 7.94 -17.07
N PRO A 38 -8.65 7.51 -17.85
CA PRO A 38 -8.36 6.09 -18.07
C PRO A 38 -8.03 5.29 -16.80
N PHE A 39 -8.30 3.98 -16.83
CA PHE A 39 -8.03 3.04 -15.73
C PHE A 39 -6.62 3.15 -15.17
N PHE A 40 -5.63 3.17 -16.07
CA PHE A 40 -4.24 3.32 -15.68
C PHE A 40 -4.00 4.47 -14.69
N TYR A 41 -4.56 5.65 -14.97
CA TYR A 41 -4.31 6.86 -14.18
C TYR A 41 -5.06 6.88 -12.86
N TRP A 42 -6.38 6.62 -12.89
CA TRP A 42 -7.14 6.66 -11.64
C TRP A 42 -6.72 5.54 -10.70
N TYR A 43 -6.27 4.39 -11.23
CA TYR A 43 -5.69 3.32 -10.45
C TYR A 43 -4.41 3.79 -9.73
N GLN A 44 -3.52 4.56 -10.40
CA GLN A 44 -2.36 5.15 -9.72
C GLN A 44 -2.78 6.09 -8.59
N ILE A 45 -3.78 6.94 -8.84
CA ILE A 45 -4.29 7.89 -7.85
C ILE A 45 -4.87 7.16 -6.64
N LEU A 46 -5.67 6.10 -6.86
CA LEU A 46 -6.15 5.22 -5.79
C LEU A 46 -4.99 4.66 -4.96
N TRP A 47 -3.91 4.21 -5.62
CA TRP A 47 -2.73 3.71 -4.95
C TRP A 47 -1.98 4.75 -4.13
N LEU A 48 -2.04 6.04 -4.47
CA LEU A 48 -1.47 7.09 -3.59
C LEU A 48 -2.13 7.07 -2.21
N PHE A 49 -3.47 7.00 -2.17
CA PHE A 49 -4.20 6.94 -0.91
C PHE A 49 -3.97 5.62 -0.17
N LEU A 50 -4.06 4.49 -0.88
CA LEU A 50 -3.84 3.17 -0.28
C LEU A 50 -2.42 3.04 0.29
N ALA A 51 -1.39 3.45 -0.47
CA ALA A 51 -0.01 3.42 -0.01
C ALA A 51 0.19 4.32 1.21
N THR A 52 -0.42 5.50 1.23
CA THR A 52 -0.36 6.41 2.39
C THR A 52 -0.94 5.74 3.64
N ILE A 53 -2.09 5.08 3.52
CA ILE A 53 -2.70 4.35 4.65
C ILE A 53 -1.80 3.20 5.11
N LEU A 54 -1.24 2.42 4.17
CA LEU A 54 -0.39 1.28 4.48
C LEU A 54 0.91 1.70 5.17
N PHE A 55 1.64 2.67 4.60
CA PHE A 55 2.87 3.20 5.19
C PHE A 55 2.62 3.93 6.51
N GLY A 56 1.55 4.73 6.58
CA GLY A 56 1.17 5.41 7.82
C GLY A 56 0.82 4.43 8.93
N SER A 57 0.05 3.38 8.62
CA SER A 57 -0.27 2.32 9.60
C SER A 57 0.98 1.57 10.05
N ALA A 58 1.87 1.24 9.12
CA ALA A 58 3.16 0.61 9.42
C ALA A 58 4.01 1.48 10.36
N ALA A 59 4.12 2.78 10.09
CA ALA A 59 4.85 3.73 10.92
C ALA A 59 4.24 3.87 12.32
N VAL A 60 2.91 4.00 12.41
CA VAL A 60 2.22 4.11 13.71
C VAL A 60 2.39 2.82 14.53
N ILE A 61 2.29 1.65 13.91
CA ILE A 61 2.49 0.36 14.58
C ILE A 61 3.93 0.21 15.06
N TRP A 62 4.89 0.62 14.23
CA TRP A 62 6.32 0.57 14.58
C TRP A 62 6.64 1.47 15.78
N ASN A 63 6.24 2.75 15.73
CA ASN A 63 6.54 3.71 16.80
C ASN A 63 5.92 3.28 18.13
N ARG A 64 4.67 2.79 18.12
CA ARG A 64 4.00 2.28 19.33
C ARG A 64 4.67 1.04 19.92
N SER A 65 5.44 0.31 19.11
CA SER A 65 6.17 -0.86 19.60
C SER A 65 7.50 -0.53 20.24
N GLU A 66 8.09 0.62 19.89
CA GLU A 66 9.30 1.13 20.53
C GLU A 66 8.99 1.81 21.87
N GLU A 67 7.80 2.41 22.04
CA GLU A 67 7.36 3.03 23.29
C GLU A 67 6.96 2.02 24.40
N GLY A 68 6.70 0.76 24.02
CA GLY A 68 6.26 -0.29 24.93
C GLY A 68 7.33 -1.31 25.34
N ASP A 69 8.54 -1.21 24.79
CA ASP A 69 9.77 -1.91 25.20
C ASP A 69 10.55 -1.05 26.21
#